data_AF-A0A1B8CGH0-F1
#
_entry.id   AF-A0A1B8CGH0-F1
#
_cell.length_a   1.000
_cell.length_b   1.000
_cell.length_c   1.000
_cell.angle_alpha   90.00
_cell.angle_beta   90.00
_cell.angle_gamma   90.00
#
_symmetry.space_group_name_H-M   'P 1'
#
loop_
_entity.id
_entity.type
_entity.pdbx_description
1 polymer ?
#
loop_
_entity_poly.entity_id
_entity_poly.type
_entity_poly.pdbx_seq_one_letter_code
_entity_poly.pdbx_strand_id
1 'polypeptide(L)'
;MYYGGKTYLAYSASDCWTASYQLGLLTWNGGDPTKASSWAKTGPFLTSANGNYGAGHNGFFQSPDGTEIWNVYHADANSAGACDGTRYTMAQKVNWNSDNTPNFGSPGALGTQITGPSGE
;
A
#
# COMPACT_ATOMS: atom_id res chain seq x y z
N MET A 1 -0.48 7.72 6.59
CA MET A 1 -0.76 8.57 5.42
C MET A 1 -1.80 9.62 5.82
N TYR A 2 -1.59 10.87 5.46
CA TYR A 2 -2.52 11.98 5.71
C TYR A 2 -3.04 12.53 4.38
N TYR A 3 -4.36 12.65 4.22
CA TYR A 3 -4.98 13.20 3.01
C TYR A 3 -6.42 13.60 3.26
N GLY A 4 -6.87 14.73 2.67
CA GLY A 4 -8.27 15.16 2.72
C GLY A 4 -8.82 15.32 4.15
N GLY A 5 -7.97 15.76 5.09
CA GLY A 5 -8.33 15.87 6.51
C GLY A 5 -8.45 14.54 7.26
N LYS A 6 -8.14 13.41 6.63
CA LYS A 6 -8.18 12.06 7.22
C LYS A 6 -6.79 11.53 7.50
N THR A 7 -6.71 10.67 8.52
CA THR A 7 -5.51 9.92 8.89
C THR A 7 -5.74 8.43 8.64
N TYR A 8 -4.81 7.83 7.91
CA TYR A 8 -4.84 6.42 7.55
C TYR A 8 -3.57 5.72 8.02
N LEU A 9 -3.71 4.52 8.59
CA LEU A 9 -2.62 3.63 8.97
C LEU A 9 -2.74 2.33 8.19
N ALA A 10 -1.84 2.15 7.21
CA ALA A 10 -1.72 0.87 6.51
C ALA A 10 -0.93 -0.12 7.37
N TYR A 11 -1.29 -1.39 7.30
CA TYR A 11 -0.61 -2.46 8.01
C TYR A 11 -0.61 -3.72 7.16
N SER A 12 0.38 -4.59 7.37
CA SER A 12 0.42 -5.89 6.72
C SER A 12 -0.23 -6.98 7.57
N ALA A 13 -0.85 -7.94 6.90
CA ALA A 13 -1.47 -9.10 7.53
C ALA A 13 -1.16 -10.37 6.75
N SER A 14 -1.48 -11.52 7.36
CA SER A 14 -1.04 -12.87 6.98
C SER A 14 0.47 -13.09 7.16
N ASP A 15 0.93 -14.29 6.85
CA ASP A 15 2.33 -14.69 7.00
C ASP A 15 3.20 -14.18 5.84
N CYS A 16 4.36 -13.63 6.16
CA CYS A 16 5.24 -12.99 5.17
C CYS A 16 5.82 -13.95 4.12
N TRP A 17 5.90 -15.26 4.42
CA TRP A 17 6.40 -16.27 3.48
C TRP A 17 5.32 -16.81 2.53
N THR A 18 4.12 -16.21 2.54
CA THR A 18 3.00 -16.65 1.72
C THR A 18 2.61 -15.59 0.70
N ALA A 19 2.05 -16.04 -0.42
CA ALA A 19 1.39 -15.14 -1.38
C ALA A 19 0.13 -14.44 -0.81
N SER A 20 -0.29 -14.77 0.42
CA SER A 20 -1.43 -14.13 1.09
C SER A 20 -1.01 -12.92 1.94
N TYR A 21 0.29 -12.59 2.02
CA TYR A 21 0.75 -11.35 2.64
C TYR A 21 0.18 -10.15 1.90
N GLN A 22 -0.49 -9.25 2.62
CA GLN A 22 -1.33 -8.20 2.03
C GLN A 22 -1.48 -7.01 2.97
N LEU A 23 -1.92 -5.87 2.43
CA LEU A 23 -2.19 -4.66 3.20
C LEU A 23 -3.66 -4.54 3.60
N GLY A 24 -3.91 -4.17 4.85
CA GLY A 24 -5.16 -3.61 5.32
C GLY A 24 -5.01 -2.12 5.70
N LEU A 25 -6.12 -1.49 6.06
CA LEU A 25 -6.15 -0.06 6.38
C LEU A 25 -6.99 0.21 7.64
N LEU A 26 -6.43 0.99 8.55
CA LEU A 26 -7.15 1.62 9.64
C LEU A 26 -7.39 3.10 9.29
N THR A 27 -8.64 3.53 9.31
CA THR A 27 -9.03 4.93 9.10
C THR A 27 -9.41 5.54 10.45
N TRP A 28 -8.78 6.65 10.81
CA TRP A 28 -9.11 7.37 12.04
C TRP A 28 -10.39 8.19 11.86
N ASN A 29 -11.37 7.96 12.72
CA ASN A 29 -12.67 8.64 12.69
C ASN A 29 -12.73 9.86 13.65
N GLY A 30 -11.58 10.28 14.19
CA GLY A 30 -11.48 11.33 15.21
C GLY A 30 -11.47 10.78 16.64
N GLY A 31 -11.40 11.68 17.62
CA GLY A 31 -11.33 11.32 19.04
C GLY A 31 -9.91 11.04 19.52
N ASP A 32 -9.75 10.08 20.44
CA ASP A 32 -8.45 9.73 21.01
C ASP A 32 -7.80 8.61 20.18
N PRO A 33 -6.68 8.85 19.48
CA PRO A 33 -6.04 7.86 18.61
C PRO A 33 -5.50 6.63 19.35
N THR A 34 -5.38 6.68 20.68
CA THR A 34 -4.98 5.52 21.48
C THR A 34 -6.12 4.53 21.74
N LYS A 35 -7.37 4.93 21.47
CA LYS A 35 -8.55 4.08 21.65
C LYS A 35 -8.87 3.33 20.36
N ALA A 36 -9.05 2.02 20.46
CA ALA A 36 -9.44 1.18 19.33
C ALA A 36 -10.74 1.66 18.65
N SER A 37 -11.70 2.18 19.43
CA SER A 37 -12.98 2.71 18.92
C SER A 37 -12.83 3.92 17.99
N SER A 38 -11.67 4.61 18.01
CA SER A 38 -11.38 5.72 17.10
C SER A 38 -10.97 5.28 15.69
N TRP A 39 -10.86 3.97 15.44
CA TRP A 39 -10.36 3.44 14.17
C TRP A 39 -11.37 2.50 13.52
N ALA A 40 -11.63 2.70 12.23
CA ALA A 40 -12.35 1.75 11.38
C ALA A 40 -11.36 0.88 10.60
N LYS A 41 -11.51 -0.44 10.68
CA LYS A 41 -10.67 -1.43 9.98
C LYS A 41 -11.32 -1.86 8.68
N THR A 42 -10.57 -1.79 7.58
CA THR A 42 -11.01 -2.15 6.24
C THR A 42 -9.89 -2.83 5.45
N GLY A 43 -10.24 -3.55 4.39
CA GLY A 43 -9.28 -4.17 3.49
C GLY A 43 -9.82 -5.44 2.82
N PRO A 44 -9.01 -6.06 1.95
CA PRO A 44 -7.62 -5.69 1.64
C PRO A 44 -7.49 -4.45 0.74
N PHE A 45 -6.35 -3.76 0.83
CA PHE A 45 -6.02 -2.58 0.02
C PHE A 45 -4.87 -2.82 -0.97
N LEU A 46 -4.06 -3.85 -0.74
CA LEU A 46 -3.03 -4.30 -1.69
C LEU A 46 -2.85 -5.80 -1.51
N THR A 47 -2.97 -6.55 -2.61
CA THR A 47 -2.81 -8.00 -2.65
C THR A 47 -1.87 -8.39 -3.78
N SER A 48 -1.47 -9.66 -3.81
CA SER A 48 -0.75 -10.26 -4.93
C SER A 48 -1.45 -10.01 -6.27
N ALA A 49 -0.69 -9.62 -7.29
CA ALA A 49 -1.17 -9.46 -8.67
C ALA A 49 -0.01 -9.45 -9.67
N ASN A 50 -0.32 -9.80 -10.93
CA ASN A 50 0.57 -9.60 -12.08
C ASN A 50 1.98 -10.23 -11.92
N GLY A 51 2.05 -11.40 -11.27
CA GLY A 51 3.31 -12.10 -11.01
C GLY A 51 4.09 -11.60 -9.80
N ASN A 52 3.54 -10.65 -9.05
CA ASN A 52 4.10 -10.15 -7.80
C ASN A 52 3.22 -10.62 -6.63
N TYR A 53 3.80 -11.36 -5.70
CA TYR A 53 3.12 -12.05 -4.62
C TYR A 53 3.56 -11.54 -3.26
N GLY A 54 2.66 -11.62 -2.28
CA GLY A 54 2.95 -11.23 -0.91
C GLY A 54 3.24 -9.72 -0.75
N ALA A 55 2.46 -8.87 -1.42
CA ALA A 55 2.70 -7.43 -1.45
C ALA A 55 2.42 -6.78 -0.08
N GLY A 56 3.44 -6.18 0.55
CA GLY A 56 3.27 -5.61 1.89
C GLY A 56 4.46 -4.82 2.45
N HIS A 57 4.44 -4.63 3.77
CA HIS A 57 5.36 -3.83 4.58
C HIS A 57 5.68 -2.48 3.92
N ASN A 58 4.65 -1.66 3.78
CA ASN A 58 4.71 -0.50 2.93
C ASN A 58 5.11 0.79 3.67
N GLY A 59 5.54 1.77 2.91
CA GLY A 59 5.69 3.17 3.29
C GLY A 59 4.97 4.08 2.30
N PHE A 60 4.79 5.35 2.69
CA PHE A 60 4.25 6.38 1.80
C PHE A 60 5.23 7.54 1.68
N PHE A 61 5.35 8.09 0.49
CA PHE A 61 6.14 9.30 0.22
C PHE A 61 5.38 10.22 -0.74
N GLN A 62 5.80 11.49 -0.81
CA GLN A 62 5.23 12.47 -1.73
C GLN A 62 6.10 12.60 -2.97
N SER A 63 5.50 12.95 -4.10
CA SER A 63 6.22 13.40 -5.28
C SER A 63 7.03 14.69 -4.99
N PRO A 64 8.07 15.00 -5.78
CA PRO A 64 8.86 16.23 -5.62
C PRO A 64 8.05 17.53 -5.54
N ASP A 65 6.97 17.64 -6.33
CA ASP A 65 6.08 18.82 -6.32
C ASP A 65 4.98 18.76 -5.24
N GLY A 66 4.93 17.68 -4.45
CA GLY A 66 3.96 17.47 -3.37
C GLY A 66 2.53 17.19 -3.82
N THR A 67 2.27 17.00 -5.12
CA THR A 67 0.91 16.82 -5.64
C THR A 67 0.42 15.37 -5.63
N GLU A 68 1.32 14.41 -5.45
CA GLU A 68 1.02 12.98 -5.43
C GLU A 68 1.48 12.31 -4.15
N ILE A 69 0.77 11.26 -3.76
CA ILE A 69 1.22 10.31 -2.74
C ILE A 69 1.54 9.00 -3.45
N TRP A 70 2.68 8.42 -3.10
CA TRP A 70 3.18 7.16 -3.63
C TRP A 70 3.27 6.12 -2.53
N ASN A 71 2.92 4.88 -2.86
CA ASN A 71 3.05 3.72 -2.00
C ASN A 71 4.30 2.93 -2.41
N VAL A 72 5.27 2.79 -1.51
CA VAL A 72 6.43 1.91 -1.67
C VAL A 72 6.20 0.66 -0.84
N TYR A 73 6.43 -0.52 -1.41
CA TYR A 73 6.17 -1.81 -0.75
C TYR A 73 7.11 -2.88 -1.31
N HIS A 74 7.20 -4.04 -0.67
CA HIS A 74 7.89 -5.19 -1.25
C HIS A 74 6.89 -6.20 -1.84
N ALA A 75 7.37 -6.98 -2.81
CA ALA A 75 6.71 -8.19 -3.30
C ALA A 75 7.74 -9.25 -3.69
N ASP A 76 7.28 -10.43 -4.10
CA ASP A 76 8.11 -11.54 -4.57
C ASP A 76 7.60 -12.13 -5.89
N ALA A 77 8.46 -12.74 -6.71
CA ALA A 77 8.07 -13.41 -7.94
C ALA A 77 7.61 -14.87 -7.73
N ASN A 78 7.89 -15.45 -6.57
CA ASN A 78 7.49 -16.79 -6.19
C ASN A 78 5.98 -16.84 -5.89
N SER A 79 5.24 -17.61 -6.68
CA SER A 79 3.79 -17.79 -6.51
C SER A 79 3.37 -18.44 -5.18
N ALA A 80 4.28 -19.10 -4.47
CA ALA A 80 4.04 -19.58 -3.11
C ALA A 80 4.23 -18.46 -2.05
N GLY A 81 4.95 -17.39 -2.39
CA GLY A 81 5.47 -16.37 -1.48
C GLY A 81 6.88 -16.68 -0.99
N ALA A 82 7.55 -15.67 -0.43
CA ALA A 82 8.85 -15.81 0.20
C ALA A 82 9.05 -14.70 1.25
N CYS A 83 9.83 -14.99 2.28
CA CYS A 83 10.19 -14.02 3.33
C CYS A 83 11.70 -14.02 3.57
N ASP A 84 12.46 -14.16 2.49
CA ASP A 84 13.91 -14.16 2.48
C ASP A 84 14.42 -12.94 1.67
N GLY A 85 15.62 -13.05 1.09
CA GLY A 85 16.26 -12.01 0.30
C GLY A 85 15.78 -11.89 -1.15
N THR A 86 14.80 -12.68 -1.62
CA THR A 86 14.30 -12.59 -3.00
C THR A 86 13.24 -11.51 -3.20
N ARG A 87 12.70 -10.96 -2.11
CA ARG A 87 11.74 -9.86 -2.17
C ARG A 87 12.39 -8.59 -2.70
N TYR A 88 11.67 -7.89 -3.55
CA TYR A 88 12.12 -6.64 -4.18
C TYR A 88 11.14 -5.50 -3.90
N THR A 89 11.68 -4.28 -3.91
CA THR A 89 10.92 -3.05 -3.71
C THR A 89 10.18 -2.65 -4.99
N MET A 90 8.93 -2.27 -4.85
CA MET A 90 8.08 -1.70 -5.88
C MET A 90 7.51 -0.36 -5.37
N ALA A 91 7.15 0.53 -6.29
CA ALA A 91 6.45 1.76 -5.95
C ALA A 91 5.39 2.09 -7.00
N GLN A 92 4.26 2.61 -6.55
CA GLN A 92 3.21 3.13 -7.43
C GLN A 92 2.42 4.27 -6.78
N LYS A 93 1.87 5.15 -7.60
CA LYS A 93 1.00 6.23 -7.16
C LYS A 93 -0.25 5.68 -6.44
N VAL A 94 -0.60 6.31 -5.32
CA VAL A 94 -1.90 6.12 -4.66
C VAL A 94 -2.93 6.97 -5.41
N ASN A 95 -3.97 6.30 -5.91
CA ASN A 95 -5.12 6.94 -6.53
C ASN A 95 -6.21 7.18 -5.48
N TRP A 96 -7.26 7.90 -5.87
CA TRP A 96 -8.36 8.25 -4.99
C TRP A 96 -9.68 7.87 -5.64
N ASN A 97 -10.55 7.22 -4.86
CA ASN A 97 -11.91 6.94 -5.26
C ASN A 97 -12.76 8.23 -5.22
N SER A 98 -13.96 8.18 -5.80
CA SER A 98 -14.89 9.33 -5.82
C SER A 98 -15.37 9.78 -4.44
N ASP A 99 -15.28 8.90 -3.44
CA ASP A 99 -15.58 9.18 -2.03
C ASP A 99 -14.37 9.69 -1.22
N ASN A 100 -13.26 9.99 -1.90
CA ASN A 100 -11.98 10.42 -1.35
C ASN A 100 -11.28 9.36 -0.45
N THR A 101 -11.67 8.08 -0.53
CA THR A 101 -10.88 7.00 0.06
C THR A 101 -9.69 6.63 -0.83
N PRO A 102 -8.56 6.18 -0.26
CA PRO A 102 -7.41 5.81 -1.05
C PRO A 102 -7.63 4.52 -1.82
N ASN A 103 -7.03 4.45 -3.00
CA ASN A 103 -6.98 3.28 -3.85
C ASN A 103 -5.51 3.00 -4.18
N PHE A 104 -4.94 1.96 -3.56
CA PHE A 104 -3.55 1.59 -3.82
C PHE A 104 -3.40 0.81 -5.13
N GLY A 105 -4.50 0.41 -5.77
CA GLY A 105 -4.51 -0.38 -6.98
C GLY A 105 -4.02 -1.81 -6.74
N SER A 106 -3.31 -2.35 -7.73
CA SER A 106 -2.67 -3.66 -7.65
C SER A 106 -1.22 -3.54 -8.14
N PRO A 107 -0.31 -4.42 -7.70
CA PRO A 107 1.05 -4.43 -8.23
C PRO A 107 1.09 -4.51 -9.75
N GLY A 108 1.83 -3.62 -10.40
CA GLY A 108 2.04 -3.67 -11.85
C GLY A 108 2.93 -4.86 -12.25
N ALA A 109 2.77 -5.40 -13.46
CA ALA A 109 3.69 -6.43 -13.94
C ALA A 109 5.11 -5.87 -14.02
N LEU A 110 6.13 -6.68 -13.72
CA LEU A 110 7.52 -6.26 -13.89
C LEU A 110 7.79 -5.84 -15.34
N GLY A 111 8.57 -4.78 -15.51
CA GLY A 111 8.82 -4.16 -16.82
C GLY A 111 7.71 -3.24 -17.33
N THR A 112 6.57 -3.13 -16.63
CA THR A 112 5.57 -2.10 -16.93
C THR A 112 6.19 -0.72 -16.75
N GLN A 113 6.15 0.09 -17.81
CA GLN A 113 6.55 1.48 -17.72
C GLN A 113 5.46 2.28 -16.99
N ILE A 114 5.85 2.96 -15.92
CA ILE A 114 5.01 3.91 -15.20
C ILE A 114 5.59 5.31 -15.35
N THR A 115 4.73 6.33 -15.41
CA THR A 115 5.18 7.71 -15.24
C THR A 115 5.72 7.87 -13.83
N GLY A 116 6.93 8.42 -13.70
CA GLY A 116 7.53 8.69 -12.39
C GLY A 116 6.73 9.72 -11.57
N PRO A 117 7.07 9.89 -10.28
CA PRO A 117 6.51 10.95 -9.45
C PRO A 117 6.55 12.33 -10.13
N SER A 118 5.47 13.08 -10.03
CA SER A 118 5.39 14.41 -10.65
C SER A 118 6.43 15.40 -10.10
N GLY A 119 7.02 16.20 -10.98
CA GLY A 119 8.06 17.17 -10.64
C GLY A 119 9.48 16.61 -10.58
N GLU A 120 9.70 15.38 -11.04
CA GLU A 120 11.03 14.87 -11.42
C GLU A 120 11.61 15.56 -12.67
#